data_AF-A0A961SHC1-F1
#
_entry.id   AF-A0A961SHC1-F1
#
_cell.length_a   1.000
_cell.length_b   1.000
_cell.length_c   1.000
_cell.angle_alpha   90.00
_cell.angle_beta   90.00
_cell.angle_gamma   90.00
#
_symmetry.space_group_name_H-M   'P 1'
#
loop_
_entity.id
_entity.type
_entity.pdbx_description
1 polymer ?
#
loop_
_entity_poly.entity_id
_entity_poly.type
_entity_poly.pdbx_seq_one_letter_code
_entity_poly.pdbx_strand_id
1 'polypeptide(L)'
;SHIVTKRLFDHDKCYFFQGEDGRIIFAIPYENDFTLIGTTDQEHEGEPHEAVCTDTEQDYLCAFASRYFEKPVTRDDIIWTYSGVRPLYDDGASSATAATRDYVLSLNTEGGAPVLSVFGGKITTYRRLAESAMEKLTPFFKGADKVWTEGKALPGGDFPVSGFDALVENLTKAAPFLTPENAKRLVRAYGTEAMQI
;
A
#
# COMPACT_ATOMS: atom_id res chain seq x y z
N SER A 1 -5.28 9.87 -5.38
CA SER A 1 -6.57 9.45 -4.77
C SER A 1 -7.05 8.07 -5.21
N HIS A 2 -7.95 7.46 -4.42
CA HIS A 2 -8.67 6.23 -4.74
C HIS A 2 -10.14 6.35 -4.32
N ILE A 3 -11.02 5.63 -5.02
CA ILE A 3 -12.43 5.44 -4.66
C ILE A 3 -12.67 3.97 -4.29
N VAL A 4 -13.57 3.74 -3.35
CA VAL A 4 -14.07 2.42 -2.98
C VAL A 4 -15.55 2.36 -3.31
N THR A 5 -15.93 1.36 -4.10
CA THR A 5 -17.33 1.10 -4.47
C THR A 5 -17.80 -0.20 -3.85
N LYS A 6 -19.12 -0.46 -3.92
CA LYS A 6 -19.61 -1.85 -3.79
C LYS A 6 -18.90 -2.76 -4.78
N ARG A 7 -18.80 -4.05 -4.45
CA ARG A 7 -18.20 -5.08 -5.30
C ARG A 7 -18.79 -5.03 -6.72
N LEU A 8 -17.91 -4.90 -7.72
CA LEU A 8 -18.29 -4.80 -9.12
C LEU A 8 -18.26 -6.14 -9.88
N PHE A 9 -17.52 -7.13 -9.36
CA PHE A 9 -17.32 -8.43 -10.00
C PHE A 9 -17.07 -9.53 -8.97
N ASP A 10 -17.36 -10.78 -9.33
CA ASP A 10 -17.50 -11.94 -8.43
C ASP A 10 -16.26 -12.84 -8.35
N HIS A 11 -15.15 -12.46 -8.98
CA HIS A 11 -13.86 -13.15 -8.87
C HIS A 11 -12.84 -12.41 -7.98
N ASP A 12 -11.70 -13.08 -7.72
CA ASP A 12 -10.60 -12.60 -6.86
C ASP A 12 -9.47 -11.90 -7.63
N LYS A 13 -9.56 -11.83 -8.96
CA LYS A 13 -8.54 -11.21 -9.82
C LYS A 13 -8.67 -9.68 -9.87
N CYS A 14 -7.54 -9.00 -9.98
CA CYS A 14 -7.49 -7.57 -10.22
C CYS A 14 -7.54 -7.27 -11.71
N TYR A 15 -8.15 -6.15 -12.07
CA TYR A 15 -8.03 -5.59 -13.41
C TYR A 15 -6.97 -4.49 -13.47
N PHE A 16 -6.36 -4.39 -14.64
CA PHE A 16 -5.46 -3.31 -15.04
C PHE A 16 -6.04 -2.67 -16.30
N PHE A 17 -6.38 -1.39 -16.24
CA PHE A 17 -6.99 -0.65 -17.34
C PHE A 17 -6.01 0.37 -17.90
N GLN A 18 -5.97 0.49 -19.23
CA GLN A 18 -5.11 1.45 -19.93
C GLN A 18 -5.93 2.65 -20.39
N GLY A 19 -5.46 3.84 -20.08
CA GLY A 19 -6.11 5.10 -20.43
C GLY A 19 -5.58 5.64 -21.74
N GLU A 20 -6.39 6.44 -22.43
CA GLU A 20 -5.94 7.18 -23.61
C GLU A 20 -4.96 8.32 -23.27
N ASP A 21 -4.91 8.71 -22.00
CA ASP A 21 -3.95 9.67 -21.44
C ASP A 21 -2.58 9.04 -21.12
N GLY A 22 -2.37 7.77 -21.49
CA GLY A 22 -1.16 7.01 -21.20
C GLY A 22 -1.04 6.57 -19.73
N ARG A 23 -2.06 6.82 -18.91
CA ARG A 23 -2.10 6.40 -17.50
C ARG A 23 -2.81 5.05 -17.38
N ILE A 24 -2.68 4.47 -16.19
CA ILE A 24 -3.30 3.20 -15.84
C ILE A 24 -4.08 3.36 -14.56
N ILE A 25 -5.16 2.60 -14.43
CA ILE A 25 -5.83 2.40 -13.15
C ILE A 25 -6.04 0.91 -12.90
N PHE A 26 -6.20 0.56 -11.64
CA PHE A 26 -6.54 -0.77 -11.17
C PHE A 26 -7.98 -0.78 -10.66
N ALA A 27 -8.64 -1.91 -10.81
CA ALA A 27 -9.83 -2.27 -10.04
C ALA A 27 -9.53 -3.56 -9.26
N ILE A 28 -9.51 -3.46 -7.94
CA ILE A 28 -8.98 -4.49 -7.03
C ILE A 28 -10.11 -4.97 -6.11
N PRO A 29 -10.39 -6.29 -6.01
CA PRO A 29 -11.23 -6.83 -4.94
C PRO A 29 -10.73 -6.36 -3.57
N TYR A 30 -11.59 -5.72 -2.80
CA TYR A 30 -11.20 -5.05 -1.57
C TYR A 30 -12.12 -5.44 -0.42
N GLU A 31 -11.53 -5.89 0.70
CA GLU A 31 -12.24 -6.29 1.92
C GLU A 31 -13.51 -7.15 1.68
N ASN A 32 -13.42 -8.11 0.76
CA ASN A 32 -14.46 -9.07 0.32
C ASN A 32 -15.63 -8.46 -0.47
N ASP A 33 -16.20 -7.35 0.00
CA ASP A 33 -17.47 -6.81 -0.49
C ASP A 33 -17.35 -5.52 -1.31
N PHE A 34 -16.11 -5.11 -1.59
CA PHE A 34 -15.83 -3.84 -2.25
C PHE A 34 -14.89 -3.99 -3.44
N THR A 35 -14.83 -2.93 -4.23
CA THR A 35 -13.82 -2.76 -5.27
C THR A 35 -13.09 -1.45 -5.04
N LEU A 36 -11.78 -1.53 -4.90
CA LEU A 36 -10.88 -0.38 -4.81
C LEU A 36 -10.45 0.01 -6.22
N ILE A 37 -10.73 1.26 -6.61
CA ILE A 37 -10.40 1.80 -7.93
C ILE A 37 -9.42 2.96 -7.77
N GLY A 38 -8.31 2.93 -8.52
CA GLY A 38 -7.34 4.01 -8.51
C GLY A 38 -6.12 3.75 -9.38
N THR A 39 -5.24 4.72 -9.59
CA THR A 39 -5.17 5.99 -8.85
C THR A 39 -5.03 7.18 -9.80
N THR A 40 -5.07 8.38 -9.23
CA THR A 40 -4.80 9.65 -9.90
C THR A 40 -3.36 10.11 -9.67
N ASP A 41 -2.89 10.99 -10.57
CA ASP A 41 -1.64 11.71 -10.50
C ASP A 41 -2.00 13.18 -10.73
N GLN A 42 -2.12 13.91 -9.62
CA GLN A 42 -2.39 15.34 -9.57
C GLN A 42 -1.30 15.97 -8.72
N GLU A 43 -0.85 17.16 -9.12
CA GLU A 43 0.01 17.97 -8.28
C GLU A 43 -0.77 18.42 -7.04
N HIS A 44 -0.11 18.37 -5.88
CA HIS A 44 -0.71 18.77 -4.61
C HIS A 44 0.08 19.96 -4.05
N GLU A 45 -0.60 21.09 -3.94
CA GLU A 45 -0.09 22.27 -3.24
C GLU A 45 -0.61 22.27 -1.80
N GLY A 46 0.25 22.62 -0.84
CA GLY A 46 -0.12 22.70 0.58
C GLY A 46 0.30 21.49 1.41
N GLU A 47 -0.32 21.34 2.57
CA GLU A 47 0.11 20.35 3.56
C GLU A 47 -0.34 18.92 3.18
N PRO A 48 0.50 17.89 3.30
CA PRO A 48 0.15 16.53 2.86
C PRO A 48 -1.06 15.92 3.56
N HIS A 49 -1.36 16.32 4.79
CA HIS A 49 -2.48 15.79 5.58
C HIS A 49 -3.84 16.35 5.14
N GLU A 50 -3.85 17.40 4.33
CA GLU A 50 -5.06 18.01 3.78
C GLU A 50 -5.50 17.35 2.46
N ALA A 51 -4.71 16.41 1.94
CA ALA A 51 -5.01 15.73 0.69
C ALA A 51 -6.34 14.96 0.75
N VAL A 52 -7.24 15.31 -0.16
CA VAL A 52 -8.55 14.67 -0.31
C VAL A 52 -8.72 14.14 -1.72
N CYS A 53 -9.64 13.18 -1.89
CA CYS A 53 -10.06 12.75 -3.22
C CYS A 53 -11.06 13.80 -3.75
N THR A 54 -10.63 14.64 -4.68
CA THR A 54 -11.49 15.72 -5.20
C THR A 54 -12.64 15.17 -6.04
N ASP A 55 -13.69 15.96 -6.28
CA ASP A 55 -14.80 15.55 -7.15
C ASP A 55 -14.32 15.23 -8.57
N THR A 56 -13.40 16.03 -9.11
CA THR A 56 -12.79 15.81 -10.42
C THR A 56 -12.03 14.48 -10.49
N GLU A 57 -11.29 14.11 -9.44
CA GLU A 57 -10.60 12.81 -9.38
C GLU A 57 -11.58 11.64 -9.29
N GLN A 58 -12.69 11.81 -8.57
CA GLN A 58 -13.73 10.80 -8.47
C GLN A 58 -14.43 10.60 -9.82
N ASP A 59 -14.80 11.69 -10.50
CA ASP A 59 -15.38 11.66 -11.85
C ASP A 59 -14.43 10.99 -12.85
N TYR A 60 -13.14 11.33 -12.80
CA TYR A 60 -12.10 10.71 -13.62
C TYR A 60 -12.06 9.19 -13.42
N LEU A 61 -12.01 8.72 -12.17
CA LEU A 61 -11.91 7.28 -11.86
C LEU A 61 -13.19 6.52 -12.27
N CYS A 62 -14.37 7.09 -12.01
CA CYS A 62 -15.65 6.53 -12.46
C CYS A 62 -15.72 6.42 -13.99
N ALA A 63 -15.39 7.50 -14.70
CA ALA A 63 -15.42 7.54 -16.16
C ALA A 63 -14.43 6.54 -16.77
N PHE A 64 -13.21 6.47 -16.23
CA PHE A 64 -12.19 5.53 -16.69
C PHE A 64 -12.65 4.09 -16.51
N ALA A 65 -13.11 3.70 -15.31
CA ALA A 65 -13.58 2.34 -15.05
C ALA A 65 -14.81 1.97 -15.93
N SER A 66 -15.73 2.91 -16.14
CA SER A 66 -16.95 2.72 -16.94
C SER A 66 -16.70 2.41 -18.41
N ARG A 67 -15.50 2.70 -18.94
CA ARG A 67 -15.14 2.33 -20.31
C ARG A 67 -14.89 0.84 -20.49
N TYR A 68 -14.60 0.13 -19.40
CA TYR A 68 -14.21 -1.27 -19.41
C TYR A 68 -15.30 -2.19 -18.87
N PHE A 69 -16.08 -1.73 -17.87
CA PHE A 69 -17.17 -2.52 -17.30
C PHE A 69 -18.45 -2.41 -18.12
N GLU A 70 -19.18 -3.52 -18.22
CA GLU A 70 -20.50 -3.57 -18.88
C GLU A 70 -21.52 -2.65 -18.19
N LYS A 71 -21.54 -2.66 -16.86
CA LYS A 71 -22.29 -1.70 -16.06
C LYS A 71 -21.39 -0.50 -15.72
N PRO A 72 -21.75 0.73 -16.11
CA PRO A 72 -21.00 1.92 -15.75
C PRO A 72 -20.90 2.09 -14.23
N VAL A 73 -19.73 2.54 -13.78
CA VAL A 73 -19.46 2.93 -12.40
C VAL A 73 -19.77 4.42 -12.25
N THR A 74 -20.67 4.77 -11.35
CA THR A 74 -21.13 6.14 -11.13
C THR A 74 -20.70 6.67 -9.77
N ARG A 75 -20.89 7.98 -9.55
CA ARG A 75 -20.59 8.62 -8.26
C ARG A 75 -21.42 8.03 -7.12
N ASP A 76 -22.64 7.57 -7.41
CA ASP A 76 -23.54 6.95 -6.43
C ASP A 76 -23.08 5.57 -5.97
N ASP A 77 -22.17 4.93 -6.73
CA ASP A 77 -21.59 3.64 -6.35
C ASP A 77 -20.44 3.78 -5.33
N ILE A 78 -19.91 5.00 -5.15
CA ILE A 78 -18.79 5.29 -4.23
C ILE A 78 -19.31 5.34 -2.80
N ILE A 79 -18.70 4.51 -1.94
CA ILE A 79 -19.03 4.41 -0.52
C ILE A 79 -17.96 5.00 0.39
N TRP A 80 -16.73 5.13 -0.12
CA TRP A 80 -15.61 5.70 0.62
C TRP A 80 -14.52 6.16 -0.35
N THR A 81 -13.69 7.10 0.10
CA THR A 81 -12.54 7.60 -0.66
C THR A 81 -11.36 7.82 0.28
N TYR A 82 -10.15 7.73 -0.26
CA TYR A 82 -8.96 8.19 0.42
C TYR A 82 -7.97 8.81 -0.56
N SER A 83 -7.10 9.68 -0.06
CA SER A 83 -6.01 10.27 -0.81
C SER A 83 -4.73 10.25 -0.01
N GLY A 84 -3.62 10.47 -0.71
CA GLY A 84 -2.29 10.52 -0.14
C GLY A 84 -1.34 11.12 -1.17
N VAL A 85 -0.38 11.91 -0.67
CA VAL A 85 0.63 12.57 -1.48
C VAL A 85 1.87 11.70 -1.57
N ARG A 86 2.42 11.55 -2.77
CA ARG A 86 3.66 10.79 -2.98
C ARG A 86 4.84 11.75 -2.84
N PRO A 87 5.78 11.54 -1.89
CA PRO A 87 6.98 12.35 -1.76
C PRO A 87 8.00 11.91 -2.83
N LEU A 88 7.82 12.38 -4.05
CA LEU A 88 8.73 12.07 -5.16
C LEU A 88 10.01 12.90 -5.05
N TYR A 89 11.13 12.35 -5.50
CA TYR A 89 12.37 13.10 -5.61
C TYR A 89 12.26 14.02 -6.84
N ASP A 90 12.41 15.32 -6.64
CA ASP A 90 12.45 16.28 -7.73
C ASP A 90 13.80 16.20 -8.45
N ASP A 91 13.82 15.47 -9.56
CA ASP A 91 14.95 15.38 -10.48
C ASP A 91 14.89 16.45 -11.59
N GLY A 92 13.96 17.42 -11.49
CA GLY A 92 13.69 18.43 -12.51
C GLY A 92 12.76 17.97 -13.63
N ALA A 93 12.06 16.84 -13.47
CA ALA A 93 11.07 16.37 -14.45
C ALA A 93 9.87 17.32 -14.58
N SER A 94 9.38 17.49 -15.82
CA SER A 94 8.29 18.43 -16.15
C SER A 94 6.88 17.93 -15.81
N SER A 95 6.72 16.72 -15.26
CA SER A 95 5.41 16.19 -14.83
C SER A 95 5.54 15.12 -13.74
N ALA A 96 4.56 15.06 -12.85
CA ALA A 96 4.51 14.09 -11.74
C ALA A 96 4.53 12.61 -12.20
N THR A 97 4.04 12.31 -13.41
CA THR A 97 4.06 10.95 -13.98
C THR A 97 5.47 10.52 -14.41
N ALA A 98 6.32 11.47 -14.80
CA ALA A 98 7.66 11.23 -15.34
C ALA A 98 8.77 11.20 -14.27
N ALA A 99 8.52 11.77 -13.08
CA ALA A 99 9.48 11.77 -11.99
C ALA A 99 9.89 10.35 -11.56
N THR A 100 11.17 10.16 -11.26
CA THR A 100 11.68 8.85 -10.84
C THR A 100 10.96 8.34 -9.59
N ARG A 101 10.57 7.06 -9.62
CA ARG A 101 9.94 6.37 -8.49
C ARG A 101 10.93 5.56 -7.65
N ASP A 102 12.23 5.70 -7.92
CA ASP A 102 13.27 5.13 -7.07
C ASP A 102 13.52 6.01 -5.84
N TYR A 103 14.20 5.44 -4.85
CA TYR A 103 14.54 6.15 -3.62
C TYR A 103 15.94 6.76 -3.69
N VAL A 104 16.12 7.89 -3.02
CA VAL A 104 17.42 8.54 -2.83
C VAL A 104 17.74 8.61 -1.34
N LEU A 105 18.96 8.23 -0.98
CA LEU A 105 19.47 8.27 0.39
C LEU A 105 20.62 9.28 0.48
N SER A 106 20.41 10.37 1.19
CA SER A 106 21.40 11.43 1.42
C SER A 106 21.91 11.39 2.85
N LEU A 107 23.22 11.21 3.04
CA LEU A 107 23.86 11.18 4.35
C LEU A 107 24.66 12.47 4.55
N ASN A 108 24.29 13.25 5.56
CA ASN A 108 25.06 14.38 6.04
C ASN A 108 25.78 13.99 7.34
N THR A 109 27.06 14.35 7.45
CA THR A 109 27.89 14.11 8.64
C THR A 109 28.50 15.40 9.20
N GLU A 110 28.18 16.53 8.59
CA GLU A 110 28.57 17.86 9.07
C GLU A 110 27.90 18.11 10.44
N GLY A 111 28.67 18.62 11.40
CA GLY A 111 28.20 18.80 12.78
C GLY A 111 28.42 17.59 13.71
N GLY A 112 29.01 16.50 13.22
CA GLY A 112 29.52 15.39 14.04
C GLY A 112 28.53 14.27 14.38
N ALA A 113 27.23 14.50 14.22
CA ALA A 113 26.20 13.45 14.29
C ALA A 113 25.66 13.15 12.87
N PRO A 114 25.62 11.88 12.43
CA PRO A 114 25.12 11.54 11.09
C PRO A 114 23.60 11.77 10.99
N VAL A 115 23.18 12.38 9.89
CA VAL A 115 21.77 12.58 9.52
C VAL A 115 21.54 11.93 8.16
N LEU A 116 20.67 10.93 8.11
CA LEU A 116 20.28 10.25 6.87
C LEU A 116 18.86 10.68 6.47
N SER A 117 18.73 11.28 5.29
CA SER A 117 17.45 11.67 4.69
C SER A 117 17.03 10.68 3.60
N VAL A 118 15.74 10.35 3.58
CA VAL A 118 15.11 9.45 2.60
C VAL A 118 14.16 10.25 1.71
N PHE A 119 14.35 10.17 0.39
CA PHE A 119 13.46 10.76 -0.59
C PHE A 119 12.86 9.65 -1.46
N GLY A 120 11.55 9.65 -1.67
CA GLY A 120 10.86 8.57 -2.37
C GLY A 120 10.85 7.24 -1.59
N GLY A 121 10.77 6.13 -2.32
CA GLY A 121 10.68 4.78 -1.76
C GLY A 121 9.27 4.20 -1.81
N LYS A 122 9.09 3.15 -2.60
CA LYS A 122 7.83 2.41 -2.69
C LYS A 122 7.70 1.48 -1.50
N ILE A 123 6.46 1.20 -1.09
CA ILE A 123 6.18 0.14 -0.13
C ILE A 123 6.77 -1.21 -0.57
N THR A 124 6.86 -1.48 -1.87
CA THR A 124 7.44 -2.72 -2.40
C THR A 124 8.97 -2.82 -2.21
N THR A 125 9.67 -1.71 -2.03
CA THR A 125 11.14 -1.67 -1.89
C THR A 125 11.60 -1.35 -0.47
N TYR A 126 10.67 -1.13 0.47
CA TYR A 126 10.97 -0.63 1.82
C TYR A 126 12.07 -1.43 2.55
N ARG A 127 12.06 -2.77 2.45
CA ARG A 127 13.03 -3.64 3.11
C ARG A 127 14.46 -3.42 2.59
N ARG A 128 14.64 -3.42 1.27
CA ARG A 128 15.95 -3.18 0.63
C ARG A 128 16.42 -1.74 0.84
N LEU A 129 15.49 -0.78 0.83
CA LEU A 129 15.77 0.61 1.18
C LEU A 129 16.32 0.71 2.62
N ALA A 130 15.65 0.07 3.58
CA ALA A 130 16.08 0.05 4.97
C ALA A 130 17.47 -0.60 5.15
N GLU A 131 17.76 -1.69 4.43
CA GLU A 131 19.11 -2.29 4.42
C GLU A 131 20.15 -1.31 3.87
N SER A 132 19.88 -0.66 2.75
CA SER A 132 20.76 0.36 2.15
C SER A 132 20.99 1.56 3.08
N ALA A 133 19.96 1.95 3.84
CA ALA A 133 20.05 2.99 4.85
C ALA A 133 20.95 2.57 6.01
N MET A 134 20.80 1.35 6.51
CA MET A 134 21.63 0.81 7.57
C MET A 134 23.09 0.62 7.14
N GLU A 135 23.35 0.25 5.88
CA GLU A 135 24.71 0.19 5.33
C GLU A 135 25.42 1.56 5.41
N LYS A 136 24.71 2.66 5.12
CA LYS A 136 25.25 4.02 5.26
C LYS A 136 25.50 4.43 6.72
N LEU A 137 24.68 3.94 7.65
CA LEU A 137 24.73 4.29 9.07
C LEU A 137 25.69 3.41 9.89
N THR A 138 25.90 2.16 9.49
CA THR A 138 26.74 1.17 10.19
C THR A 138 28.13 1.70 10.58
N PRO A 139 28.87 2.45 9.73
CA PRO A 139 30.18 2.99 10.09
C PRO A 139 30.20 3.89 11.34
N PHE A 140 29.06 4.45 11.74
CA PHE A 140 28.95 5.36 12.87
C PHE A 140 28.62 4.64 14.20
N PHE A 141 28.35 3.34 14.17
CA PHE A 141 27.95 2.55 15.34
C PHE A 141 28.94 1.42 15.60
N LYS A 142 29.59 1.44 16.78
CA LYS A 142 30.46 0.33 17.21
C LYS A 142 29.62 -0.90 17.52
N GLY A 143 29.97 -2.04 16.91
CA GLY A 143 29.28 -3.31 17.15
C GLY A 143 27.92 -3.43 16.44
N ALA A 144 27.67 -2.62 15.42
CA ALA A 144 26.50 -2.80 14.57
C ALA A 144 26.52 -4.18 13.90
N ASP A 145 25.37 -4.86 13.96
CA ASP A 145 25.18 -6.18 13.39
C ASP A 145 25.13 -6.16 11.85
N LYS A 146 25.30 -7.34 11.25
CA LYS A 146 25.13 -7.52 9.81
C LYS A 146 23.66 -7.43 9.41
N VAL A 147 23.42 -7.19 8.12
CA VAL A 147 22.10 -7.29 7.49
C VAL A 147 21.45 -8.63 7.82
N TRP A 148 20.20 -8.60 8.30
CA TRP A 148 19.52 -9.78 8.84
C TRP A 148 18.04 -9.91 8.41
N THR A 149 17.47 -8.93 7.72
CA THR A 149 16.01 -8.86 7.50
C THR A 149 15.50 -9.84 6.44
N GLU A 150 16.37 -10.28 5.53
CA GLU A 150 16.02 -11.27 4.51
C GLU A 150 15.69 -12.62 5.14
N GLY A 151 14.55 -13.21 4.75
CA GLY A 151 14.09 -14.49 5.27
C GLY A 151 13.53 -14.44 6.70
N LYS A 152 13.39 -13.25 7.30
CA LYS A 152 12.75 -13.09 8.61
C LYS A 152 11.28 -12.74 8.45
N ALA A 153 10.44 -13.42 9.24
CA ALA A 153 9.05 -13.06 9.37
C ALA A 153 8.92 -11.75 10.16
N LEU A 154 7.98 -10.89 9.73
CA LEU A 154 7.48 -9.81 10.58
C LEU A 154 6.61 -10.41 11.70
N PRO A 155 6.40 -9.70 12.82
CA PRO A 155 5.47 -10.12 13.88
C PRO A 155 4.11 -10.53 13.32
N GLY A 156 3.53 -11.62 13.85
CA GLY A 156 2.32 -12.26 13.34
C GLY A 156 2.47 -13.05 12.04
N GLY A 157 3.52 -12.82 11.24
CA GLY A 157 3.71 -13.39 9.90
C GLY A 157 4.53 -14.68 9.84
N ASP A 158 4.85 -15.29 10.97
CA ASP A 158 5.71 -16.48 11.11
C ASP A 158 4.97 -17.79 10.80
N PHE A 159 4.35 -17.86 9.62
CA PHE A 159 3.65 -19.03 9.12
C PHE A 159 3.78 -19.14 7.59
N PRO A 160 3.69 -20.34 6.99
CA PRO A 160 3.77 -20.49 5.54
C PRO A 160 2.56 -19.87 4.84
N VAL A 161 2.70 -19.47 3.58
CA VAL A 161 1.61 -18.89 2.76
C VAL A 161 0.38 -19.80 2.71
N SER A 162 0.58 -21.13 2.66
CA SER A 162 -0.50 -22.13 2.70
C SER A 162 -1.04 -22.42 4.11
N GLY A 163 -0.48 -21.81 5.15
CA GLY A 163 -0.83 -22.05 6.55
C GLY A 163 -2.02 -21.23 7.06
N PHE A 164 -2.55 -20.30 6.26
CA PHE A 164 -3.60 -19.38 6.68
C PHE A 164 -4.86 -20.11 7.19
N ASP A 165 -5.39 -21.06 6.41
CA ASP A 165 -6.62 -21.76 6.77
C ASP A 165 -6.46 -22.61 8.04
N ALA A 166 -5.27 -23.19 8.26
CA ALA A 166 -4.96 -23.93 9.47
C ALA A 166 -4.93 -23.03 10.72
N LEU A 167 -4.42 -21.80 10.59
CA LEU A 167 -4.47 -20.81 11.69
C LEU A 167 -5.90 -20.43 12.03
N VAL A 168 -6.75 -20.21 11.02
CA VAL A 168 -8.17 -19.92 11.23
C VAL A 168 -8.87 -21.08 11.96
N GLU A 169 -8.66 -22.32 11.49
CA GLU A 169 -9.23 -23.50 12.13
C GLU A 169 -8.79 -23.66 13.58
N ASN A 170 -7.50 -23.44 13.86
CA ASN A 170 -6.96 -23.50 15.22
C ASN A 170 -7.57 -22.44 16.13
N LEU A 171 -7.69 -21.20 15.66
CA LEU A 171 -8.32 -20.12 16.42
C LEU A 171 -9.80 -20.42 16.69
N THR A 172 -10.55 -20.89 15.68
CA THR A 172 -11.96 -21.27 15.86
C THR A 172 -12.14 -22.40 16.88
N LYS A 173 -11.23 -23.39 16.90
CA LYS A 173 -11.24 -24.46 17.93
C LYS A 173 -10.92 -23.92 19.32
N ALA A 174 -9.95 -23.02 19.43
CA ALA A 174 -9.52 -22.45 20.71
C ALA A 174 -10.53 -21.44 21.29
N ALA A 175 -11.26 -20.75 20.43
CA ALA A 175 -12.26 -19.74 20.79
C ALA A 175 -13.62 -20.03 20.11
N PRO A 176 -14.40 -21.03 20.60
CA PRO A 176 -15.66 -21.45 19.97
C PRO A 176 -16.76 -20.40 19.92
N PHE A 177 -16.61 -19.30 20.65
CA PHE A 177 -17.53 -18.16 20.61
C PHE A 177 -17.34 -17.29 19.36
N LEU A 178 -16.22 -17.41 18.66
CA LEU A 178 -15.97 -16.68 17.42
C LEU A 178 -16.73 -17.32 16.26
N THR A 179 -17.38 -16.49 15.45
CA THR A 179 -17.87 -16.94 14.15
C THR A 179 -16.69 -17.22 13.21
N PRO A 180 -16.86 -18.08 12.18
CA PRO A 180 -15.81 -18.34 11.19
C PRO A 180 -15.26 -17.06 10.54
N GLU A 181 -16.13 -16.08 10.26
CA GLU A 181 -15.76 -14.80 9.65
C GLU A 181 -14.89 -13.96 10.58
N ASN A 182 -15.22 -13.93 11.87
CA ASN A 182 -14.45 -13.20 12.88
C ASN A 182 -13.08 -13.86 13.12
N ALA A 183 -13.01 -15.19 13.18
CA ALA A 183 -11.74 -15.89 13.27
C ALA A 183 -10.84 -15.60 12.05
N LYS A 184 -11.40 -15.66 10.84
CA LYS A 184 -10.69 -15.32 9.59
C LYS A 184 -10.20 -13.88 9.58
N ARG A 185 -11.02 -12.93 10.04
CA ARG A 185 -10.65 -11.51 10.16
C ARG A 185 -9.49 -11.31 11.13
N LEU A 186 -9.53 -11.95 12.30
CA LEU A 186 -8.46 -11.84 13.29
C LEU A 186 -7.14 -12.41 12.76
N VAL A 187 -7.15 -13.60 12.17
CA VAL A 187 -5.93 -14.18 11.56
C VAL A 187 -5.41 -13.33 10.40
N ARG A 188 -6.29 -12.72 9.59
CA ARG A 188 -5.86 -11.81 8.52
C ARG A 188 -5.20 -10.53 9.04
N ALA A 189 -5.62 -10.03 10.19
CA ALA A 189 -5.07 -8.80 10.78
C ALA A 189 -3.82 -9.05 11.65
N TYR A 190 -3.81 -10.15 12.39
CA TYR A 190 -2.82 -10.41 13.46
C TYR A 190 -2.00 -11.69 13.25
N GLY A 191 -2.35 -12.53 12.28
CA GLY A 191 -1.64 -13.77 11.98
C GLY A 191 -1.53 -14.70 13.18
N THR A 192 -0.32 -15.16 13.50
CA THR A 192 -0.05 -16.03 14.67
C THR A 192 -0.32 -15.38 16.02
N GLU A 193 -0.33 -14.05 16.09
CA GLU A 193 -0.62 -13.30 17.31
C GLU A 193 -2.13 -13.25 17.64
N ALA A 194 -3.00 -13.67 16.71
CA ALA A 194 -4.44 -13.69 16.92
C ALA A 194 -4.88 -14.51 18.15
N MET A 195 -4.10 -15.50 18.57
CA MET A 195 -4.35 -16.30 19.78
C MET A 195 -4.09 -15.56 21.10
N GLN A 196 -3.40 -14.42 21.06
CA GLN A 196 -3.03 -13.63 22.23
C GLN A 196 -4.01 -12.49 22.53
N ILE A 197 -4.99 -12.28 21.65
CA ILE A 197 -6.02 -11.24 21.71
C ILE A 197 -7.31 -11.83 22.27
#